data_AF-A0A0G0V7N2-F1
#
_entry.id   AF-A0A0G0V7N2-F1
#
_cell.length_a   1.000
_cell.length_b   1.000
_cell.length_c   1.000
_cell.angle_alpha   90.00
_cell.angle_beta   90.00
_cell.angle_gamma   90.00
#
_symmetry.space_group_name_H-M   'P 1'
#
loop_
_entity.id
_entity.type
_entity.pdbx_description
1 polymer ?
#
loop_
_entity_poly.entity_id
_entity_poly.type
_entity_poly.pdbx_seq_one_letter_code
_entity_poly.pdbx_strand_id
1 'polypeptide(L)'
;MSYTDREIMAKIRASLKLNFSKPIPLRGERSFQAQLTPKGVHVDNLGASSLLPWADFLETVRFLEQQGGRALKGNATDRGGRLGTQLLPIDSIEGHLAHINYGKTLGDSVFRRIVPIAHILALAGICRNGRGYLELV
;
A
#
# COMPACT_ATOMS: atom_id res chain seq x y z
N MET A 1 -2.98 -17.15 9.45
CA MET A 1 -2.53 -16.30 10.57
C MET A 1 -3.26 -14.98 10.40
N SER A 2 -3.88 -14.42 11.46
CA SER A 2 -4.50 -13.09 11.39
C SER A 2 -3.62 -12.10 12.13
N TYR A 3 -3.30 -10.99 11.49
CA TYR A 3 -2.51 -9.90 12.02
C TYR A 3 -3.43 -8.93 12.78
N THR A 4 -3.08 -8.62 14.03
CA THR A 4 -3.76 -7.53 14.75
C THR A 4 -3.27 -6.16 14.29
N ASP A 5 -4.10 -5.12 14.41
CA ASP A 5 -3.72 -3.75 14.09
C ASP A 5 -2.45 -3.30 14.81
N ARG A 6 -2.30 -3.71 16.09
CA ARG A 6 -1.13 -3.42 16.90
C ARG A 6 0.13 -4.07 16.33
N GLU A 7 0.06 -5.33 15.89
CA GLU A 7 1.19 -6.03 15.29
C GLU A 7 1.61 -5.42 13.96
N ILE A 8 0.65 -5.06 13.09
CA ILE A 8 0.92 -4.40 11.81
C ILE A 8 1.69 -3.10 12.05
N MET A 9 1.14 -2.23 12.90
CA MET A 9 1.78 -0.95 13.23
C MET A 9 3.14 -1.14 13.90
N ALA A 10 3.27 -2.11 14.82
CA ALA A 10 4.53 -2.38 15.51
C ALA A 10 5.63 -2.84 14.54
N LYS A 11 5.32 -3.77 13.63
CA LYS A 11 6.25 -4.26 12.60
C LYS A 11 6.68 -3.13 11.65
N ILE A 12 5.74 -2.34 11.13
CA ILE A 12 6.07 -1.20 10.26
C ILE A 12 6.95 -0.19 11.00
N ARG A 13 6.60 0.16 12.25
CA ARG A 13 7.41 1.10 13.05
C ARG A 13 8.81 0.57 13.31
N ALA A 14 8.95 -0.70 13.68
CA ALA A 14 10.26 -1.32 13.91
C ALA A 14 11.12 -1.29 12.65
N SER A 15 10.56 -1.70 11.51
CA SER A 15 11.27 -1.73 10.24
C SER A 15 11.68 -0.34 9.74
N LEU A 16 10.81 0.67 9.86
CA LEU A 16 11.16 2.03 9.45
C LEU A 16 12.16 2.70 10.41
N LYS A 17 12.13 2.39 11.71
CA LYS A 17 13.17 2.87 12.65
C LYS A 17 14.53 2.25 12.37
N LEU A 18 14.57 0.93 12.09
CA LEU A 18 15.80 0.23 11.74
C LEU A 18 16.42 0.75 10.43
N ASN A 19 15.58 1.30 9.54
CA ASN A 19 15.96 1.82 8.23
C ASN A 19 15.82 3.35 8.13
N PHE A 20 15.87 4.08 9.25
CA PHE A 20 15.52 5.52 9.31
C PHE A 20 16.25 6.40 8.28
N SER A 21 17.48 6.07 7.92
CA SER A 21 18.29 6.79 6.94
C SER A 21 18.40 6.11 5.57
N LYS A 22 17.80 4.92 5.41
CA LYS A 22 17.94 4.12 4.19
C LYS A 22 16.69 4.30 3.31
N PRO A 23 16.85 4.79 2.08
CA PRO A 23 15.73 4.88 1.17
C PRO A 23 15.22 3.48 0.82
N ILE A 24 13.90 3.34 0.69
CA ILE A 24 13.25 2.08 0.34
C ILE A 24 13.41 1.87 -1.18
N PRO A 25 14.05 0.77 -1.62
CA PRO A 25 14.33 0.56 -3.04
C PRO A 25 13.04 0.25 -3.81
N LEU A 26 12.93 0.83 -5.00
CA LEU A 26 11.95 0.51 -6.03
C LEU A 26 12.62 -0.32 -7.14
N ARG A 27 11.90 -0.62 -8.21
CA ARG A 27 12.49 -1.28 -9.38
C ARG A 27 13.52 -0.36 -10.07
N GLY A 28 14.72 -0.89 -10.27
CA GLY A 28 15.86 -0.19 -10.87
C GLY A 28 16.63 0.62 -9.83
N GLU A 29 17.28 1.69 -10.26
CA GLU A 29 18.05 2.61 -9.38
C GLU A 29 17.19 3.64 -8.65
N ARG A 30 15.87 3.40 -8.59
CA ARG A 30 14.91 4.31 -7.95
C ARG A 30 14.64 3.89 -6.53
N SER A 31 14.33 4.85 -5.68
CA SER A 31 13.97 4.63 -4.29
C SER A 31 13.07 5.75 -3.78
N PHE A 32 12.53 5.61 -2.56
CA PHE A 32 11.75 6.64 -1.89
C PHE A 32 12.07 6.67 -0.39
N GLN A 33 11.94 7.83 0.24
CA GLN A 33 12.07 7.98 1.68
C GLN A 33 10.73 7.75 2.38
N ALA A 34 10.77 7.17 3.58
CA ALA A 34 9.59 6.93 4.40
C ALA A 34 9.83 7.39 5.84
N GLN A 35 8.96 8.25 6.37
CA GLN A 35 9.07 8.81 7.71
C GLN A 35 7.81 8.49 8.52
N LEU A 36 8.02 7.98 9.74
CA LEU A 36 6.94 7.74 10.69
C LEU A 36 6.31 9.04 11.18
N THR A 37 4.98 9.05 11.24
CA THR A 37 4.20 10.14 11.85
C THR A 37 3.18 9.55 12.83
N PRO A 38 2.54 10.38 13.67
CA PRO A 38 1.42 9.91 14.49
C PRO A 38 0.27 9.34 13.64
N LYS A 39 -0.02 9.92 12.47
CA LYS A 39 -1.18 9.60 11.62
C LYS A 39 -0.92 8.48 10.59
N GLY A 40 0.32 8.10 10.36
CA GLY A 40 0.69 7.13 9.33
C GLY A 40 2.16 7.23 8.93
N VAL A 41 2.45 7.03 7.64
CA VAL A 41 3.79 7.12 7.06
C VAL A 41 3.82 8.19 5.98
N HIS A 42 4.73 9.15 6.08
CA HIS A 42 4.99 10.13 5.03
C HIS A 42 5.99 9.55 4.03
N VAL A 43 5.73 9.68 2.73
CA VAL A 43 6.62 9.22 1.64
C VAL A 43 6.84 10.31 0.60
N ASP A 44 8.04 10.39 0.04
CA ASP A 44 8.43 11.45 -0.92
C ASP A 44 8.06 11.14 -2.39
N ASN A 45 7.60 9.92 -2.69
CA ASN A 45 7.27 9.48 -4.06
C ASN A 45 5.80 9.67 -4.47
N LEU A 46 4.99 10.37 -3.66
CA LEU A 46 3.56 10.65 -3.92
C LEU A 46 3.25 12.14 -4.15
N GLY A 47 4.27 13.00 -4.25
CA GLY A 47 4.09 14.43 -4.51
C GLY A 47 3.26 15.12 -3.43
N ALA A 48 2.26 15.91 -3.85
CA ALA A 48 1.42 16.72 -2.94
C ALA A 48 0.57 15.92 -1.94
N SER A 49 0.47 14.61 -2.12
CA SER A 49 -0.25 13.75 -1.18
C SER A 49 0.67 12.68 -0.62
N SER A 50 1.64 13.10 0.17
CA SER A 50 2.72 12.27 0.69
C SER A 50 2.36 11.43 1.92
N LEU A 51 1.24 11.71 2.60
CA LEU A 51 0.82 10.95 3.77
C LEU A 51 0.03 9.69 3.36
N LEU A 52 0.49 8.52 3.81
CA LEU A 52 -0.26 7.27 3.83
C LEU A 52 -0.79 7.05 5.25
N PRO A 53 -2.11 7.20 5.50
CA PRO A 53 -2.69 6.98 6.82
C PRO A 53 -2.48 5.55 7.30
N TRP A 54 -2.47 5.32 8.63
CA TRP A 54 -2.43 3.95 9.17
C TRP A 54 -3.54 3.06 8.60
N ALA A 55 -4.73 3.63 8.37
CA ALA A 55 -5.87 2.94 7.78
C ALA A 55 -5.53 2.25 6.43
N ASP A 56 -4.63 2.80 5.61
CA ASP A 56 -4.26 2.18 4.33
C ASP A 56 -3.52 0.85 4.55
N PHE A 57 -2.63 0.80 5.53
CA PHE A 57 -1.88 -0.41 5.84
C PHE A 57 -2.77 -1.47 6.51
N LEU A 58 -3.58 -1.03 7.47
CA LEU A 58 -4.51 -1.91 8.20
C LEU A 58 -5.54 -2.52 7.24
N GLU A 59 -6.15 -1.70 6.40
CA GLU A 59 -7.12 -2.16 5.41
C GLU A 59 -6.47 -3.06 4.35
N THR A 60 -5.25 -2.77 3.91
CA THR A 60 -4.53 -3.66 2.98
C THR A 60 -4.34 -5.06 3.54
N VAL A 61 -3.90 -5.18 4.80
CA VAL A 61 -3.66 -6.49 5.42
C VAL A 61 -4.98 -7.22 5.65
N ARG A 62 -6.01 -6.53 6.17
CA ARG A 62 -7.36 -7.08 6.32
C ARG A 62 -7.93 -7.58 4.98
N PHE A 63 -7.79 -6.78 3.92
CA PHE A 63 -8.24 -7.16 2.59
C PHE A 63 -7.50 -8.40 2.08
N LEU A 64 -6.18 -8.48 2.26
CA LEU A 64 -5.42 -9.67 1.91
C LEU A 64 -5.89 -10.91 2.68
N GLU A 65 -6.17 -10.81 3.97
CA GLU A 65 -6.71 -11.93 4.78
C GLU A 65 -8.05 -12.41 4.22
N GLN A 66 -8.94 -11.49 3.85
CA GLN A 66 -10.22 -11.80 3.22
C GLN A 66 -10.08 -12.48 1.86
N GLN A 67 -9.02 -12.15 1.11
CA GLN A 67 -8.71 -12.74 -0.20
C GLN A 67 -7.90 -14.04 -0.11
N GLY A 68 -7.84 -14.68 1.06
CA GLY A 68 -7.08 -15.94 1.24
C GLY A 68 -5.56 -15.74 1.25
N GLY A 69 -5.10 -14.53 1.57
CA GLY A 69 -3.70 -14.19 1.75
C GLY A 69 -3.03 -13.55 0.53
N ARG A 70 -3.70 -13.43 -0.61
CA ARG A 70 -3.10 -12.87 -1.84
C ARG A 70 -4.12 -12.09 -2.66
N ALA A 71 -3.72 -10.90 -3.14
CA ALA A 71 -4.58 -10.08 -3.99
C ALA A 71 -3.80 -9.30 -5.07
N LEU A 72 -4.51 -8.89 -6.12
CA LEU A 72 -3.99 -7.98 -7.14
C LEU A 72 -3.74 -6.59 -6.54
N LYS A 73 -2.67 -5.93 -6.98
CA LYS A 73 -2.37 -4.56 -6.55
C LYS A 73 -3.32 -3.52 -7.13
N GLY A 74 -3.71 -3.68 -8.40
CA GLY A 74 -4.35 -2.63 -9.18
C GLY A 74 -3.33 -1.66 -9.80
N ASN A 75 -3.76 -0.93 -10.83
CA ASN A 75 -2.95 0.07 -11.52
C ASN A 75 -3.76 1.32 -11.88
N ALA A 76 -3.77 2.30 -10.97
CA ALA A 76 -4.40 3.60 -11.20
C ALA A 76 -3.63 4.53 -12.15
N THR A 77 -2.36 4.24 -12.46
CA THR A 77 -1.48 5.16 -13.22
C THR A 77 -1.57 5.04 -14.74
N ASP A 78 -2.01 3.91 -15.27
CA ASP A 78 -2.10 3.74 -16.71
C ASP A 78 -3.27 4.57 -17.27
N ARG A 79 -3.17 5.01 -18.54
CA ARG A 79 -4.27 5.74 -19.20
C ARG A 79 -5.53 4.88 -19.15
N GLY A 80 -6.57 5.36 -18.48
CA GLY A 80 -7.82 4.62 -18.28
C GLY A 80 -7.93 3.89 -16.94
N GLY A 81 -6.94 4.00 -16.04
CA GLY A 81 -6.94 3.47 -14.68
C GLY A 81 -7.95 4.14 -13.73
N ARG A 82 -9.23 4.10 -14.10
CA ARG A 82 -10.36 4.53 -13.27
C ARG A 82 -10.88 3.35 -12.47
N LEU A 83 -11.46 3.63 -11.30
CA LEU A 83 -11.99 2.58 -10.43
C LEU A 83 -13.06 1.75 -11.15
N GLY A 84 -12.95 0.42 -11.08
CA GLY A 84 -13.87 -0.53 -11.71
C GLY A 84 -13.50 -0.94 -13.14
N THR A 85 -12.42 -0.39 -13.70
CA THR A 85 -11.88 -0.84 -14.99
C THR A 85 -11.03 -2.10 -14.83
N GLN A 86 -10.69 -2.78 -15.93
CA GLN A 86 -9.78 -3.94 -15.89
C GLN A 86 -8.38 -3.60 -15.32
N LEU A 87 -7.94 -2.36 -15.44
CA LEU A 87 -6.65 -1.89 -14.90
C LEU A 87 -6.72 -1.61 -13.40
N LEU A 88 -7.87 -1.15 -12.91
CA LEU A 88 -8.12 -0.89 -11.50
C LEU A 88 -9.45 -1.51 -11.05
N PRO A 89 -9.51 -2.84 -10.97
CA PRO A 89 -10.69 -3.54 -10.44
C PRO A 89 -10.96 -3.11 -9.00
N ILE A 90 -12.24 -3.02 -8.60
CA ILE A 90 -12.60 -2.64 -7.24
C ILE A 90 -12.14 -3.68 -6.20
N ASP A 91 -11.96 -4.93 -6.62
CA ASP A 91 -11.42 -6.06 -5.85
C ASP A 91 -9.88 -6.19 -5.97
N SER A 92 -9.20 -5.18 -6.49
CA SER A 92 -7.76 -5.01 -6.29
C SER A 92 -7.48 -4.21 -5.03
N ILE A 93 -6.29 -4.32 -4.44
CA ILE A 93 -5.94 -3.58 -3.21
C ILE A 93 -6.09 -2.07 -3.41
N GLU A 94 -5.54 -1.51 -4.49
CA GLU A 94 -5.65 -0.08 -4.77
C GLU A 94 -7.09 0.37 -5.03
N GLY A 95 -7.88 -0.46 -5.74
CA GLY A 95 -9.28 -0.19 -5.99
C GLY A 95 -10.12 -0.22 -4.72
N HIS A 96 -9.90 -1.23 -3.88
CA HIS A 96 -10.57 -1.41 -2.59
C HIS A 96 -10.26 -0.25 -1.64
N LEU A 97 -8.98 0.11 -1.50
CA LEU A 97 -8.58 1.26 -0.70
C LEU A 97 -9.19 2.56 -1.22
N ALA A 98 -9.17 2.77 -2.55
CA ALA A 98 -9.78 3.96 -3.15
C ALA A 98 -11.26 4.08 -2.79
N HIS A 99 -11.99 2.96 -2.79
CA HIS A 99 -13.38 2.94 -2.40
C HIS A 99 -13.57 3.17 -0.89
N ILE A 100 -12.92 2.37 -0.05
CA ILE A 100 -13.16 2.33 1.40
C ILE A 100 -12.54 3.54 2.14
N ASN A 101 -11.27 3.86 1.87
CA ASN A 101 -10.55 4.91 2.62
C ASN A 101 -10.66 6.29 1.97
N TYR A 102 -10.91 6.34 0.65
CA TYR A 102 -10.89 7.59 -0.11
C TYR A 102 -12.24 7.95 -0.74
N GLY A 103 -13.29 7.17 -0.49
CA GLY A 103 -14.66 7.46 -0.92
C GLY A 103 -14.84 7.53 -2.44
N LYS A 104 -13.98 6.86 -3.21
CA LYS A 104 -14.07 6.83 -4.68
C LYS A 104 -15.18 5.90 -5.14
N THR A 105 -15.81 6.29 -6.23
CA THR A 105 -16.88 5.54 -6.89
C THR A 105 -16.44 5.03 -8.25
N LEU A 106 -17.19 4.09 -8.83
CA LEU A 106 -16.86 3.52 -10.13
C LEU A 106 -16.74 4.62 -11.20
N GLY A 107 -15.68 4.55 -11.99
CA GLY A 107 -15.34 5.57 -12.99
C GLY A 107 -14.51 6.73 -12.46
N ASP A 108 -14.31 6.87 -11.15
CA ASP A 108 -13.44 7.93 -10.62
C ASP A 108 -11.96 7.69 -10.91
N SER A 109 -11.23 8.79 -11.09
CA SER A 109 -9.77 8.77 -11.08
C SER A 109 -9.23 8.56 -9.67
N VAL A 110 -8.23 7.70 -9.55
CA VAL A 110 -7.61 7.31 -8.28
C VAL A 110 -6.14 7.76 -8.27
N PHE A 111 -5.69 8.33 -7.15
CA PHE A 111 -4.27 8.62 -6.96
C PHE A 111 -3.53 7.34 -6.59
N ARG A 112 -2.40 7.07 -7.24
CA ARG A 112 -1.62 5.86 -6.96
C ARG A 112 -1.09 5.87 -5.53
N ARG A 113 -1.35 4.79 -4.78
CA ARG A 113 -0.88 4.57 -3.40
C ARG A 113 -0.19 3.23 -3.21
N ILE A 114 -0.51 2.25 -4.05
CA ILE A 114 -0.15 0.86 -3.79
C ILE A 114 1.36 0.58 -3.79
N VAL A 115 2.12 1.38 -4.54
CA VAL A 115 3.59 1.21 -4.65
C VAL A 115 4.27 1.38 -3.28
N PRO A 116 4.24 2.55 -2.62
CA PRO A 116 4.86 2.68 -1.31
C PRO A 116 4.25 1.76 -0.25
N ILE A 117 2.93 1.51 -0.27
CA ILE A 117 2.27 0.57 0.66
C ILE A 117 2.89 -0.83 0.57
N ALA A 118 2.96 -1.40 -0.64
CA ALA A 118 3.48 -2.74 -0.87
C ALA A 118 4.96 -2.87 -0.47
N HIS A 119 5.78 -1.85 -0.75
CA HIS A 119 7.19 -1.83 -0.37
C HIS A 119 7.38 -1.73 1.15
N ILE A 120 6.60 -0.90 1.84
CA ILE A 120 6.67 -0.77 3.30
C ILE A 120 6.21 -2.06 4.00
N LEU A 121 5.12 -2.70 3.54
CA LEU A 121 4.65 -3.97 4.11
C LEU A 121 5.64 -5.12 3.88
N ALA A 122 6.35 -5.12 2.76
CA ALA A 122 7.43 -6.07 2.51
C ALA A 122 8.66 -5.81 3.39
N LEU A 123 9.05 -4.55 3.56
CA LEU A 123 10.10 -4.17 4.49
C LEU A 123 9.75 -4.53 5.95
N ALA A 124 8.46 -4.51 6.29
CA ALA A 124 7.93 -4.94 7.59
C ALA A 124 7.89 -6.47 7.77
N GLY A 125 8.20 -7.26 6.73
CA GLY A 125 8.07 -8.72 6.77
C GLY A 125 6.63 -9.19 7.01
N ILE A 126 5.65 -8.40 6.54
CA ILE A 126 4.22 -8.75 6.59
C ILE A 126 3.79 -9.33 5.25
N CYS A 127 4.33 -8.80 4.14
CA CYS A 127 3.95 -9.23 2.81
C CYS A 127 5.14 -9.57 1.91
N ARG A 128 4.93 -10.48 0.96
CA ARG A 128 5.75 -10.64 -0.23
C ARG A 128 5.27 -9.71 -1.34
N ASN A 129 6.12 -8.78 -1.75
CA ASN A 129 5.83 -7.80 -2.80
C ASN A 129 6.09 -8.37 -4.21
N GLY A 130 5.10 -9.07 -4.78
CA GLY A 130 5.18 -9.71 -6.09
C GLY A 130 4.91 -8.79 -7.29
N ARG A 131 5.15 -9.26 -8.52
CA ARG A 131 4.80 -8.50 -9.74
C ARG A 131 3.29 -8.53 -9.94
N GLY A 132 2.62 -7.37 -9.77
CA GLY A 132 1.18 -7.22 -9.94
C GLY A 132 0.30 -7.68 -8.75
N TYR A 133 0.89 -8.33 -7.74
CA TYR A 133 0.18 -8.81 -6.56
C TYR A 133 0.93 -8.50 -5.26
N LEU A 134 0.22 -8.61 -4.15
CA LEU A 134 0.76 -8.62 -2.80
C LEU A 134 0.24 -9.88 -2.09
N GLU A 135 1.04 -10.46 -1.21
CA GLU A 135 0.71 -11.72 -0.53
C GLU A 135 1.21 -11.67 0.91
N LEU A 136 0.44 -12.19 1.86
CA LEU A 136 0.85 -12.31 3.27
C LEU A 136 1.94 -13.38 3.42
N VAL A 137 2.86 -13.13 4.36
CA VAL A 137 3.89 -14.09 4.80
C VAL A 137 3.49 -14.71 6.13
#